data_AF-A0A6P8Y616-F1
#
_entry.id   AF-A0A6P8Y616-F1
#
_cell.length_a   1.000
_cell.length_b   1.000
_cell.length_c   1.000
_cell.angle_alpha   90.00
_cell.angle_beta   90.00
_cell.angle_gamma   90.00
#
_symmetry.space_group_name_H-M   'P 1'
#
loop_
_entity.id
_entity.type
_entity.pdbx_description
1 polymer ?
#
loop_
_entity_poly.entity_id
_entity_poly.type
_entity_poly.pdbx_seq_one_letter_code
_entity_poly.pdbx_strand_id
1 'polypeptide(L)'
;PVLAVLALLAAASLASAWHSDRKPRLFGERIPKQHLSPINKHVQDKIVLYHNYFRANVNPAAKNMLLMKWHPESARAAQRWAEECLFLQHDNITGRWIDLFGSCGQNIFVSTHQVPWFFAVETWNLEKRNFTYGADTNNLTLVGHYTQLVWAASHQVGCGFHKCPRGGNRNKPYYAYVCNYCPMGNHMARLGRPYERGERCSGCPKRCRKGLCTNACPAADLWANCRELHASWPHWLCRTNTPQGRQRISFCRATCKCRNRIT
;
A
#
# COMPACT_ATOMS: atom_id res chain seq x y z
N PRO A 1 15.56 41.73 55.30
CA PRO A 1 16.49 41.21 54.27
C PRO A 1 16.12 39.76 53.93
N VAL A 2 15.02 39.54 53.21
CA VAL A 2 14.97 39.49 51.74
C VAL A 2 15.97 38.46 51.19
N LEU A 3 15.64 37.16 51.26
CA LEU A 3 16.18 36.10 50.38
C LEU A 3 15.57 34.69 50.63
N ALA A 4 14.29 34.57 51.01
CA ALA A 4 13.67 33.25 51.22
C ALA A 4 12.21 33.11 50.74
N VAL A 5 11.71 33.99 49.86
CA VAL A 5 10.32 33.90 49.33
C VAL A 5 10.27 33.87 47.78
N LEU A 6 11.43 33.86 47.10
CA LEU A 6 11.48 33.95 45.62
C LEU A 6 11.48 32.58 44.88
N ALA A 7 11.25 31.46 45.56
CA ALA A 7 11.30 30.13 44.92
C ALA A 7 9.93 29.44 44.74
N LEU A 8 8.80 30.09 45.07
CA LEU A 8 7.46 29.47 44.95
C LEU A 8 6.50 30.21 43.98
N LEU A 9 6.96 31.29 43.32
CA LEU A 9 6.14 32.03 42.35
C LEU A 9 6.52 31.79 40.87
N ALA A 10 7.55 30.98 40.60
CA ALA A 10 7.95 30.64 39.23
C ALA A 10 7.40 29.28 38.72
N ALA A 11 6.52 28.62 39.49
CA ALA A 11 5.89 27.36 39.10
C ALA A 11 4.39 27.49 38.77
N ALA A 12 3.81 28.69 38.83
CA ALA A 12 2.37 28.91 38.67
C ALA A 12 1.95 29.59 37.36
N SER A 13 2.87 29.90 36.44
CA SER A 13 2.56 30.63 35.19
C SER A 13 2.62 29.80 33.90
N LEU A 14 2.89 28.50 33.97
CA LEU A 14 2.85 27.60 32.79
C LEU A 14 1.65 26.64 32.77
N ALA A 15 0.77 26.70 33.77
CA ALA A 15 -0.41 25.84 33.87
C ALA A 15 -1.64 26.36 33.08
N SER A 16 -1.53 27.46 32.33
CA SER A 16 -2.68 28.09 31.64
C SER A 16 -2.72 27.92 30.11
N ALA A 17 -1.78 27.21 29.50
CA ALA A 17 -1.76 27.04 28.04
C ALA A 17 -2.36 25.70 27.55
N TRP A 18 -2.77 24.82 28.45
CA TRP A 18 -3.26 23.46 28.11
C TRP A 18 -4.78 23.36 27.94
N HIS A 19 -5.46 24.47 27.64
CA HIS A 19 -6.90 24.51 27.37
C HIS A 19 -7.20 25.21 26.04
N SER A 20 -6.54 24.80 24.95
CA SER A 20 -7.08 25.03 23.61
C SER A 20 -6.45 24.15 22.51
N ASP A 21 -6.08 22.91 22.81
CA ASP A 21 -6.01 21.92 21.74
C ASP A 21 -7.45 21.68 21.29
N ARG A 22 -7.89 22.51 20.32
CA ARG A 22 -9.06 22.20 19.51
C ARG A 22 -8.80 20.80 18.98
N LYS A 23 -9.44 19.79 19.58
CA LYS A 23 -9.51 18.43 19.05
C LYS A 23 -9.65 18.59 17.54
N PRO A 24 -8.74 18.03 16.72
CA PRO A 24 -8.83 18.16 15.28
C PRO A 24 -10.28 17.92 14.90
N ARG A 25 -10.89 18.84 14.13
CA ARG A 25 -12.23 18.61 13.60
C ARG A 25 -12.12 17.38 12.70
N LEU A 26 -12.25 16.19 13.29
CA LEU A 26 -12.58 14.96 12.61
C LEU A 26 -13.85 15.33 11.88
N PHE A 27 -13.72 15.59 10.58
CA PHE A 27 -14.85 15.93 9.74
C PHE A 27 -15.85 14.80 9.95
N GLY A 28 -16.93 15.06 10.68
CA GLY A 28 -18.01 14.09 10.92
C GLY A 28 -18.69 13.73 9.59
N GLU A 29 -19.97 13.38 9.60
CA GLU A 29 -20.74 13.02 8.38
C GLU A 29 -20.89 14.15 7.32
N ARG A 30 -20.04 15.18 7.37
CA ARG A 30 -19.99 16.34 6.47
C ARG A 30 -19.11 16.15 5.24
N ILE A 31 -18.41 15.02 5.05
CA ILE A 31 -17.64 14.82 3.82
C ILE A 31 -18.60 14.30 2.73
N PRO A 32 -18.83 15.06 1.64
CA PRO A 32 -19.70 14.58 0.57
C PRO A 32 -19.22 13.23 0.03
N LYS A 33 -20.13 12.27 -0.19
CA LYS A 33 -19.81 10.92 -0.70
C LYS A 33 -18.98 10.99 -1.99
N GLN A 34 -19.20 11.99 -2.84
CA GLN A 34 -18.43 12.25 -4.07
C GLN A 34 -16.93 12.50 -3.84
N HIS A 35 -16.52 12.92 -2.64
CA HIS A 35 -15.11 13.13 -2.28
C HIS A 35 -14.47 11.88 -1.66
N LEU A 36 -15.26 10.84 -1.39
CA LEU A 36 -14.81 9.58 -0.79
C LEU A 36 -14.96 8.39 -1.74
N SER A 37 -15.97 8.39 -2.60
CA SER A 37 -16.23 7.29 -3.51
C SER A 37 -15.18 7.23 -4.63
N PRO A 38 -14.42 6.12 -4.76
CA PRO A 38 -13.44 5.95 -5.82
C PRO A 38 -14.05 5.71 -7.21
N ILE A 39 -15.37 5.79 -7.37
CA ILE A 39 -16.02 5.94 -8.69
C ILE A 39 -15.62 7.28 -9.32
N ASN A 40 -15.40 8.31 -8.49
CA ASN A 40 -14.98 9.62 -8.96
C ASN A 40 -13.48 9.62 -9.30
N LYS A 41 -13.14 9.96 -10.55
CA LYS A 41 -11.75 10.05 -11.03
C LYS A 41 -10.86 10.95 -10.15
N HIS A 42 -11.39 12.06 -9.63
CA HIS A 42 -10.63 12.95 -8.76
C HIS A 42 -10.21 12.27 -7.44
N VAL A 43 -11.05 11.37 -6.92
CA VAL A 43 -10.72 10.55 -5.74
C VAL A 43 -9.65 9.52 -6.09
N GLN A 44 -9.77 8.85 -7.24
CA GLN A 44 -8.76 7.92 -7.75
C GLN A 44 -7.38 8.60 -7.88
N ASP A 45 -7.34 9.78 -8.51
CA ASP A 45 -6.12 10.56 -8.71
C ASP A 45 -5.48 10.96 -7.37
N LYS A 46 -6.29 11.35 -6.37
CA LYS A 46 -5.82 11.66 -5.01
C LYS A 46 -5.23 10.44 -4.30
N ILE A 47 -5.90 9.29 -4.36
CA ILE A 47 -5.40 8.05 -3.77
C ILE A 47 -4.02 7.72 -4.36
N VAL A 48 -3.91 7.71 -5.69
CA VAL A 48 -2.65 7.44 -6.39
C VAL A 48 -1.57 8.47 -6.04
N LEU A 49 -1.95 9.76 -5.91
CA LEU A 49 -1.04 10.82 -5.49
C LEU A 49 -0.46 10.55 -4.09
N TYR A 50 -1.30 10.21 -3.11
CA TYR A 50 -0.84 9.93 -1.74
C TYR A 50 0.09 8.72 -1.67
N HIS A 51 -0.24 7.66 -2.41
CA HIS A 51 0.62 6.47 -2.50
C HIS A 51 1.99 6.84 -3.07
N ASN A 52 2.01 7.52 -4.21
CA ASN A 52 3.26 7.93 -4.86
C ASN A 52 4.08 8.91 -4.00
N TYR A 53 3.42 9.77 -3.22
CA TYR A 53 4.10 10.64 -2.26
C TYR A 53 4.88 9.84 -1.22
N PHE A 54 4.27 8.85 -0.56
CA PHE A 54 4.97 8.03 0.42
C PHE A 54 6.05 7.16 -0.22
N ARG A 55 5.77 6.57 -1.38
CA ARG A 55 6.73 5.74 -2.13
C ARG A 55 8.00 6.49 -2.54
N ALA A 56 7.88 7.76 -2.94
CA ALA A 56 9.03 8.59 -3.32
C ALA A 56 9.89 9.02 -2.11
N ASN A 57 9.33 8.97 -0.90
CA ASN A 57 9.92 9.49 0.34
C ASN A 57 10.22 8.40 1.38
N VAL A 58 10.45 7.17 0.92
CA VAL A 58 10.93 6.09 1.79
C VAL A 58 12.35 6.37 2.30
N ASN A 59 12.62 5.88 3.51
CA ASN A 59 13.95 5.86 4.11
C ASN A 59 14.26 4.42 4.57
N PRO A 60 15.36 3.80 4.11
CA PRO A 60 16.34 4.31 3.14
C PRO A 60 15.76 4.54 1.74
N ALA A 61 16.45 5.32 0.90
CA ALA A 61 16.01 5.58 -0.47
C ALA A 61 15.95 4.28 -1.30
N ALA A 62 14.99 4.23 -2.23
CA ALA A 62 14.74 3.09 -3.09
C ALA A 62 15.21 3.34 -4.52
N LYS A 63 16.02 2.44 -5.07
CA LYS A 63 16.50 2.55 -6.46
C LYS A 63 15.50 2.05 -7.51
N ASN A 64 14.55 1.20 -7.11
CA ASN A 64 13.65 0.47 -8.00
C ASN A 64 12.16 0.70 -7.69
N MET A 65 11.80 1.73 -6.92
CA MET A 65 10.41 1.98 -6.54
C MET A 65 9.57 2.35 -7.76
N LEU A 66 8.60 1.51 -8.14
CA LEU A 66 7.74 1.82 -9.29
C LEU A 66 6.71 2.90 -8.95
N LEU A 67 6.41 3.72 -9.97
CA LEU A 67 5.29 4.64 -9.96
C LEU A 67 3.98 3.87 -10.01
N MET A 68 3.13 4.12 -9.02
CA MET A 68 1.83 3.48 -8.90
C MET A 68 0.78 4.19 -9.76
N LYS A 69 -0.13 3.41 -10.35
CA LYS A 69 -1.24 3.86 -11.20
C LYS A 69 -2.55 3.23 -10.75
N TRP A 70 -3.67 3.87 -11.10
CA TRP A 70 -5.00 3.34 -10.84
C TRP A 70 -5.30 2.13 -11.74
N HIS A 71 -5.88 1.07 -11.18
CA HIS A 71 -6.28 -0.13 -11.90
C HIS A 71 -7.78 -0.40 -11.75
N PRO A 72 -8.58 -0.23 -12.82
CA PRO A 72 -10.04 -0.31 -12.74
C PRO A 72 -10.56 -1.64 -12.22
N GLU A 73 -9.97 -2.77 -12.64
CA GLU A 73 -10.45 -4.09 -12.24
C GLU A 73 -10.15 -4.40 -10.78
N SER A 74 -8.99 -3.92 -10.31
CA SER A 74 -8.59 -4.04 -8.91
C SER A 74 -9.52 -3.20 -8.03
N ALA A 75 -9.95 -2.03 -8.53
CA ALA A 75 -10.91 -1.17 -7.85
C ALA A 75 -12.30 -1.80 -7.79
N ARG A 76 -12.76 -2.46 -8.85
CA ARG A 76 -14.01 -3.24 -8.82
C ARG A 76 -13.96 -4.33 -7.75
N ALA A 77 -12.86 -5.09 -7.68
CA ALA A 77 -12.67 -6.10 -6.65
C ALA A 77 -12.65 -5.50 -5.23
N ALA A 78 -11.94 -4.39 -5.02
CA ALA A 78 -11.89 -3.71 -3.73
C ALA A 78 -13.25 -3.11 -3.32
N GLN A 79 -14.02 -2.59 -4.28
CA GLN A 79 -15.37 -2.07 -4.02
C GLN A 79 -16.34 -3.18 -3.63
N ARG A 80 -16.32 -4.33 -4.34
CA ARG A 80 -17.10 -5.51 -3.93
C ARG A 80 -16.78 -5.91 -2.50
N TRP A 81 -15.50 -6.00 -2.14
CA TRP A 81 -15.10 -6.37 -0.79
C TRP A 81 -15.52 -5.34 0.28
N ALA A 82 -15.46 -4.05 -0.03
CA ALA A 82 -15.93 -3.01 0.88
C ALA A 82 -17.45 -3.12 1.16
N GLU A 83 -18.23 -3.59 0.18
CA GLU A 83 -19.68 -3.79 0.26
C GLU A 83 -20.09 -5.03 1.07
N GLU A 84 -19.21 -6.04 1.19
CA GLU A 84 -19.46 -7.22 2.04
C GLU A 84 -19.59 -6.86 3.53
N CYS A 85 -19.08 -5.70 3.94
CA CYS A 85 -19.16 -5.23 5.32
C CYS A 85 -18.62 -6.21 6.36
N LEU A 86 -17.53 -6.89 6.00
CA LEU A 86 -16.77 -7.76 6.90
C LEU A 86 -15.70 -6.95 7.64
N PHE A 87 -15.92 -6.76 8.94
CA PHE A 87 -15.11 -5.87 9.76
C PHE A 87 -13.69 -6.41 9.95
N LEU A 88 -12.69 -5.68 9.41
CA LEU A 88 -11.26 -6.01 9.50
C LEU A 88 -10.89 -7.41 8.95
N GLN A 89 -11.68 -7.95 8.02
CA GLN A 89 -11.40 -9.22 7.37
C GLN A 89 -10.86 -8.99 5.96
N HIS A 90 -9.78 -9.69 5.61
CA HIS A 90 -9.22 -9.67 4.27
C HIS A 90 -9.98 -10.59 3.32
N ASP A 91 -10.08 -10.17 2.05
CA ASP A 91 -10.63 -10.99 0.97
C ASP A 91 -9.73 -12.20 0.72
N ASN A 92 -10.34 -13.29 0.26
CA ASN A 92 -9.61 -14.49 -0.13
C ASN A 92 -8.73 -14.22 -1.37
N ILE A 93 -7.88 -15.19 -1.70
CA ILE A 93 -6.89 -15.02 -2.78
C ILE A 93 -7.55 -14.93 -4.18
N THR A 94 -8.71 -15.55 -4.38
CA THR A 94 -9.42 -15.58 -5.67
C THR A 94 -10.29 -14.35 -5.89
N GLY A 95 -10.85 -13.77 -4.83
CA GLY A 95 -11.64 -12.53 -4.86
C GLY A 95 -10.84 -11.30 -5.30
N ARG A 96 -9.51 -11.36 -5.10
CA ARG A 96 -8.52 -10.36 -5.53
C ARG A 96 -7.74 -10.74 -6.78
N TRP A 97 -8.17 -11.76 -7.52
CA TRP A 97 -7.48 -12.19 -8.73
C TRP A 97 -7.69 -11.17 -9.86
N ILE A 98 -6.59 -10.78 -10.49
CA ILE A 98 -6.57 -9.90 -11.66
C ILE A 98 -5.72 -10.57 -12.74
N ASP A 99 -6.23 -10.57 -13.97
CA ASP A 99 -5.51 -11.14 -15.11
C ASP A 99 -4.12 -10.51 -15.25
N LEU A 100 -3.15 -11.36 -15.61
CA LEU A 100 -1.72 -11.04 -15.71
C LEU A 100 -1.01 -10.73 -14.37
N PHE A 101 -1.71 -10.45 -13.28
CA PHE A 101 -1.11 -10.17 -11.96
C PHE A 101 -1.34 -11.26 -10.92
N GLY A 102 -2.33 -12.13 -11.12
CA GLY A 102 -2.74 -13.12 -10.13
C GLY A 102 -3.47 -12.48 -8.96
N SER A 103 -3.34 -13.05 -7.78
CA SER A 103 -3.89 -12.46 -6.55
C SER A 103 -3.15 -11.17 -6.21
N CYS A 104 -3.88 -10.07 -6.02
CA CYS A 104 -3.35 -8.78 -5.61
C CYS A 104 -3.34 -8.65 -4.08
N GLY A 105 -2.41 -7.92 -3.49
CA GLY A 105 -2.38 -7.62 -2.04
C GLY A 105 -3.55 -6.73 -1.61
N GLN A 106 -3.74 -6.53 -0.31
CA GLN A 106 -4.86 -5.73 0.20
C GLN A 106 -4.52 -5.00 1.51
N ASN A 107 -4.89 -3.73 1.60
CA ASN A 107 -4.95 -2.98 2.85
C ASN A 107 -6.41 -2.62 3.15
N ILE A 108 -6.78 -2.68 4.42
CA ILE A 108 -8.11 -2.30 4.91
C ILE A 108 -7.94 -1.23 5.99
N PHE A 109 -8.81 -0.23 5.95
CA PHE A 109 -8.97 0.75 7.01
C PHE A 109 -10.47 0.89 7.31
N VAL A 110 -10.81 0.96 8.60
CA VAL A 110 -12.18 1.15 9.06
C VAL A 110 -12.24 2.35 9.99
N SER A 111 -13.34 3.10 9.93
CA SER A 111 -13.58 4.24 10.80
C SER A 111 -15.04 4.35 11.17
N THR A 112 -15.35 4.82 12.37
CA THR A 112 -16.73 5.14 12.80
C THR A 112 -17.26 6.43 12.15
N HIS A 113 -16.38 7.22 11.54
CA HIS A 113 -16.70 8.47 10.86
C HIS A 113 -16.12 8.47 9.43
N GLN A 114 -16.68 9.32 8.57
CA GLN A 114 -16.08 9.62 7.29
C GLN A 114 -14.71 10.29 7.50
N VAL A 115 -13.69 9.88 6.77
CA VAL A 115 -12.37 10.50 6.80
C VAL A 115 -11.84 10.64 5.38
N PRO A 116 -11.03 11.66 5.07
CA PRO A 116 -10.38 11.76 3.77
C PRO A 116 -9.48 10.54 3.50
N TRP A 117 -9.37 10.11 2.24
CA TRP A 117 -8.46 9.03 1.84
C TRP A 117 -7.01 9.22 2.31
N PHE A 118 -6.54 10.47 2.41
CA PHE A 118 -5.22 10.75 2.94
C PHE A 118 -5.03 10.17 4.35
N PHE A 119 -6.03 10.27 5.22
CA PHE A 119 -5.98 9.76 6.59
C PHE A 119 -5.83 8.23 6.62
N ALA A 120 -6.58 7.52 5.77
CA ALA A 120 -6.48 6.06 5.67
C ALA A 120 -5.09 5.64 5.17
N VAL A 121 -4.58 6.27 4.10
CA VAL A 121 -3.25 5.96 3.53
C VAL A 121 -2.12 6.35 4.49
N GLU A 122 -2.24 7.49 5.18
CA GLU A 122 -1.28 7.91 6.20
C GLU A 122 -1.26 6.95 7.38
N THR A 123 -2.42 6.45 7.83
CA THR A 123 -2.50 5.45 8.90
C THR A 123 -1.72 4.19 8.54
N TRP A 124 -1.89 3.67 7.32
CA TRP A 124 -1.06 2.55 6.83
C TRP A 124 0.43 2.90 6.79
N ASN A 125 0.79 4.11 6.39
CA ASN A 125 2.18 4.56 6.36
C ASN A 125 2.81 4.70 7.75
N LEU A 126 2.03 5.01 8.80
CA LEU A 126 2.55 5.22 10.16
C LEU A 126 3.15 3.96 10.78
N GLU A 127 2.78 2.77 10.30
CA GLU A 127 3.43 1.51 10.69
C GLU A 127 4.93 1.48 10.42
N LYS A 128 5.46 2.38 9.57
CA LYS A 128 6.90 2.58 9.37
C LYS A 128 7.68 2.81 10.68
N ARG A 129 7.02 3.28 11.74
CA ARG A 129 7.61 3.47 13.07
C ARG A 129 8.02 2.15 13.73
N ASN A 130 7.36 1.04 13.37
CA ASN A 130 7.67 -0.30 13.85
C ASN A 130 8.50 -1.10 12.85
N PHE A 131 8.82 -0.54 11.68
CA PHE A 131 9.53 -1.21 10.61
C PHE A 131 11.03 -0.91 10.66
N THR A 132 11.84 -1.95 10.50
CA THR A 132 13.30 -1.81 10.31
C THR A 132 13.72 -2.41 8.98
N TYR A 133 14.29 -1.60 8.08
CA TYR A 133 14.72 -2.09 6.76
C TYR A 133 15.81 -3.17 6.89
N GLY A 134 15.58 -4.31 6.27
CA GLY A 134 16.49 -5.45 6.23
C GLY A 134 16.44 -6.35 7.45
N ALA A 135 15.63 -6.03 8.47
CA ALA A 135 15.49 -6.86 9.66
C ALA A 135 14.54 -8.04 9.41
N ASP A 136 14.92 -9.21 9.91
CA ASP A 136 14.09 -10.42 9.89
C ASP A 136 13.03 -10.42 11.02
N THR A 137 13.14 -9.49 11.97
CA THR A 137 12.20 -9.32 13.09
C THR A 137 10.90 -8.61 12.71
N ASN A 138 10.78 -8.11 11.47
CA ASN A 138 9.55 -7.45 11.01
C ASN A 138 8.38 -8.42 11.03
N ASN A 139 7.27 -8.02 11.66
CA ASN A 139 6.05 -8.82 11.73
C ASN A 139 4.98 -8.26 10.80
N LEU A 140 4.44 -9.12 9.93
CA LEU A 140 3.42 -8.75 8.95
C LEU A 140 2.20 -8.06 9.58
N THR A 141 1.78 -8.43 10.79
CA THR A 141 0.61 -7.82 11.44
C THR A 141 0.88 -6.40 11.94
N LEU A 142 2.16 -6.03 12.12
CA LEU A 142 2.57 -4.72 12.65
C LEU A 142 3.04 -3.75 11.56
N VAL A 143 3.56 -4.27 10.44
CA VAL A 143 4.16 -3.45 9.37
C VAL A 143 3.55 -3.68 7.99
N GLY A 144 2.62 -4.62 7.88
CA GLY A 144 2.11 -5.13 6.61
C GLY A 144 1.45 -4.07 5.73
N HIS A 145 0.72 -3.13 6.33
CA HIS A 145 0.11 -2.06 5.55
C HIS A 145 1.16 -1.11 5.00
N TYR A 146 2.17 -0.75 5.80
CA TYR A 146 3.30 0.07 5.34
C TYR A 146 4.10 -0.65 4.26
N THR A 147 4.52 -1.90 4.48
CA THR A 147 5.34 -2.63 3.52
C THR A 147 4.61 -2.86 2.21
N GLN A 148 3.29 -3.06 2.23
CA GLN A 148 2.48 -3.14 1.00
C GLN A 148 2.41 -1.79 0.27
N LEU A 149 2.18 -0.69 1.00
CA LEU A 149 2.16 0.67 0.45
C LEU A 149 3.46 1.01 -0.29
N VAL A 150 4.59 0.59 0.27
CA VAL A 150 5.94 0.85 -0.27
C VAL A 150 6.55 -0.36 -0.99
N TRP A 151 5.74 -1.35 -1.38
CA TRP A 151 6.25 -2.50 -2.12
C TRP A 151 6.66 -2.09 -3.54
N ALA A 152 7.94 -2.21 -3.89
CA ALA A 152 8.50 -1.66 -5.13
C ALA A 152 7.75 -2.16 -6.38
N ALA A 153 7.43 -3.45 -6.43
CA ALA A 153 6.79 -4.09 -7.58
C ALA A 153 5.30 -3.74 -7.72
N SER A 154 4.59 -3.47 -6.61
CA SER A 154 3.16 -3.15 -6.60
C SER A 154 2.93 -1.77 -7.21
N HIS A 155 2.55 -1.73 -8.48
CA HIS A 155 2.47 -0.50 -9.27
C HIS A 155 1.06 -0.23 -9.81
N GLN A 156 0.11 -1.11 -9.50
CA GLN A 156 -1.31 -0.97 -9.79
C GLN A 156 -2.06 -0.94 -8.47
N VAL A 157 -2.94 0.04 -8.27
CA VAL A 157 -3.80 0.13 -7.09
C VAL A 157 -5.23 0.38 -7.51
N GLY A 158 -6.16 -0.29 -6.85
CA GLY A 158 -7.59 -0.02 -6.98
C GLY A 158 -8.26 -0.09 -5.63
N CYS A 159 -9.14 0.85 -5.34
CA CYS A 159 -9.73 0.99 -4.02
C CYS A 159 -11.25 1.10 -4.06
N GLY A 160 -11.88 0.71 -2.95
CA GLY A 160 -13.31 0.76 -2.70
C GLY A 160 -13.64 1.48 -1.40
N PHE A 161 -14.84 2.06 -1.33
CA PHE A 161 -15.37 2.75 -0.16
C PHE A 161 -16.83 2.40 0.05
N HIS A 162 -17.21 2.06 1.28
CA HIS A 162 -18.59 1.75 1.61
C HIS A 162 -18.97 2.16 3.05
N LYS A 163 -20.23 2.56 3.28
CA LYS A 163 -20.80 2.77 4.62
C LYS A 163 -21.53 1.50 5.03
N CYS A 164 -21.00 0.81 6.02
CA CYS A 164 -21.59 -0.39 6.59
C CYS A 164 -22.54 -0.01 7.73
N PRO A 165 -23.84 -0.31 7.63
CA PRO A 165 -24.82 0.10 8.64
C PRO A 165 -24.70 -0.70 9.95
N ARG A 166 -24.08 -1.88 9.91
CA ARG A 166 -23.90 -2.80 11.05
C ARG A 166 -22.66 -3.68 10.83
N GLY A 167 -22.35 -4.54 11.79
CA GLY A 167 -21.22 -5.49 11.71
C GLY A 167 -19.87 -4.95 12.17
N GLY A 168 -19.80 -3.67 12.59
CA GLY A 168 -18.59 -3.10 13.21
C GLY A 168 -18.43 -3.49 14.68
N ASN A 169 -17.50 -2.83 15.38
CA ASN A 169 -17.30 -3.03 16.81
C ASN A 169 -18.61 -2.81 17.61
N ARG A 170 -19.01 -3.80 18.42
CA ARG A 170 -20.31 -3.85 19.12
C ARG A 170 -21.50 -3.65 18.16
N ASN A 171 -21.39 -4.20 16.95
CA ASN A 171 -22.38 -4.11 15.87
C ASN A 171 -22.70 -2.68 15.39
N LYS A 172 -21.82 -1.70 15.66
CA LYS A 172 -22.02 -0.30 15.27
C LYS A 172 -21.77 -0.08 13.77
N PRO A 173 -22.37 0.98 13.18
CA PRO A 173 -22.02 1.41 11.82
C PRO A 173 -20.55 1.80 11.70
N TYR A 174 -19.98 1.58 10.51
CA TYR A 174 -18.62 1.98 10.19
C TYR A 174 -18.46 2.27 8.69
N TYR A 175 -17.33 2.85 8.33
CA TYR A 175 -16.95 3.14 6.95
C TYR A 175 -15.73 2.29 6.59
N ALA A 176 -15.84 1.48 5.55
CA ALA A 176 -14.79 0.61 5.04
C ALA A 176 -14.04 1.31 3.90
N TYR A 177 -12.71 1.27 3.97
CA TYR A 177 -11.78 1.75 2.94
C TYR A 177 -10.86 0.58 2.60
N VAL A 178 -10.98 0.06 1.38
CA VAL A 178 -10.24 -1.13 0.93
C VAL A 178 -9.40 -0.73 -0.26
N CYS A 179 -8.11 -1.06 -0.26
CA CYS A 179 -7.25 -0.92 -1.44
C CYS A 179 -6.58 -2.25 -1.77
N ASN A 180 -6.67 -2.66 -3.02
CA ASN A 180 -5.98 -3.82 -3.57
C ASN A 180 -4.75 -3.37 -4.38
N TYR A 181 -3.66 -4.14 -4.32
CA TYR A 181 -2.34 -3.78 -4.85
C TYR A 181 -1.80 -4.88 -5.77
N CYS A 182 -1.57 -4.57 -7.05
CA CYS A 182 -1.12 -5.54 -8.04
C CYS A 182 0.27 -5.17 -8.61
N PRO A 183 1.18 -6.14 -8.78
CA PRO A 183 1.18 -7.46 -8.12
C PRO A 183 1.19 -7.37 -6.59
N MET A 184 0.83 -8.47 -5.93
CA MET A 184 0.86 -8.59 -4.47
C MET A 184 2.26 -8.33 -3.90
N GLY A 185 2.30 -7.62 -2.77
CA GLY A 185 3.52 -7.41 -2.00
C GLY A 185 3.65 -8.39 -0.83
N ASN A 186 4.44 -7.99 0.18
CA ASN A 186 4.53 -8.68 1.48
C ASN A 186 4.90 -10.17 1.39
N HIS A 187 5.75 -10.53 0.43
CA HIS A 187 6.35 -11.86 0.41
C HIS A 187 7.19 -12.07 1.67
N MET A 188 6.86 -13.07 2.49
CA MET A 188 7.47 -13.27 3.82
C MET A 188 9.00 -13.32 3.77
N ALA A 189 9.58 -14.04 2.81
CA ALA A 189 11.03 -14.14 2.62
C ALA A 189 11.73 -12.80 2.31
N ARG A 190 10.97 -11.75 1.96
CA ARG A 190 11.49 -10.42 1.63
C ARG A 190 10.75 -9.29 2.36
N LEU A 191 10.04 -9.60 3.45
CA LEU A 191 9.20 -8.62 4.15
C LEU A 191 10.02 -7.42 4.63
N GLY A 192 11.22 -7.66 5.16
CA GLY A 192 12.14 -6.59 5.59
C GLY A 192 12.74 -5.77 4.44
N ARG A 193 12.57 -6.19 3.18
CA ARG A 193 13.15 -5.54 1.99
C ARG A 193 12.08 -5.31 0.92
N PRO A 194 11.06 -4.46 1.20
CA PRO A 194 9.95 -4.20 0.26
C PRO A 194 10.39 -3.52 -1.04
N TYR A 195 11.59 -2.96 -1.05
CA TYR A 195 12.25 -2.34 -2.20
C TYR A 195 13.77 -2.53 -2.10
N GLU A 196 14.49 -2.29 -3.20
CA GLU A 196 15.95 -2.32 -3.18
C GLU A 196 16.51 -0.96 -2.76
N ARG A 197 17.36 -0.95 -1.73
CA ARG A 197 18.08 0.23 -1.27
C ARG A 197 19.00 0.77 -2.38
N GLY A 198 19.02 2.09 -2.54
CA GLY A 198 19.95 2.80 -3.40
C GLY A 198 19.46 4.21 -3.74
N GLU A 199 20.26 4.96 -4.49
CA GLU A 199 19.85 6.29 -4.94
C GLU A 199 18.55 6.21 -5.73
N ARG A 200 17.64 7.18 -5.52
CA ARG A 200 16.34 7.24 -6.19
C ARG A 200 16.51 7.05 -7.69
N CYS A 201 15.75 6.12 -8.26
CA CYS A 201 15.77 5.78 -9.68
C CYS A 201 17.11 5.27 -10.26
N SER A 202 18.14 4.98 -9.45
CA SER A 202 19.39 4.40 -9.99
C SER A 202 19.17 3.02 -10.65
N GLY A 203 18.09 2.29 -10.32
CA GLY A 203 17.67 1.06 -11.01
C GLY A 203 16.87 1.29 -12.30
N CYS A 204 16.58 2.54 -12.67
CA CYS A 204 15.78 2.92 -13.83
C CYS A 204 16.15 4.32 -14.38
N PRO A 205 17.44 4.62 -14.64
CA PRO A 205 17.92 5.99 -14.85
C PRO A 205 17.21 6.74 -16.00
N LYS A 206 16.88 6.05 -17.10
CA LYS A 206 16.18 6.63 -18.26
C LYS A 206 14.65 6.62 -18.13
N ARG A 207 14.10 6.09 -17.03
CA ARG A 207 12.68 5.81 -16.84
C ARG A 207 12.26 6.22 -15.42
N CYS A 208 12.60 7.44 -15.06
CA CYS A 208 12.30 8.03 -13.75
C CYS A 208 11.33 9.20 -13.89
N ARG A 209 10.36 9.30 -12.98
CA ARG A 209 9.47 10.46 -12.85
C ARG A 209 9.26 10.76 -11.37
N LYS A 210 9.68 11.94 -10.91
CA LYS A 210 9.55 12.38 -9.51
C LYS A 210 10.09 11.35 -8.49
N GLY A 211 11.25 10.75 -8.78
CA GLY A 211 11.89 9.76 -7.91
C GLY A 211 11.29 8.35 -7.95
N LEU A 212 10.41 8.06 -8.92
CA LEU A 212 9.76 6.76 -9.10
C LEU A 212 10.02 6.21 -10.51
N CYS A 213 10.27 4.91 -10.60
CA CYS A 213 10.50 4.19 -11.85
C CYS A 213 9.22 4.01 -12.66
N THR A 214 9.29 4.14 -13.99
CA THR A 214 8.14 4.05 -14.90
C THR A 214 8.19 2.83 -15.83
N ASN A 215 9.13 1.91 -15.59
CA ASN A 215 9.39 0.72 -16.39
C ASN A 215 8.85 -0.57 -15.77
N ALA A 216 7.62 -0.52 -15.27
CA ALA A 216 6.93 -1.69 -14.72
C ALA A 216 6.73 -2.78 -15.80
N CYS A 217 6.85 -4.04 -15.39
CA CYS A 217 6.33 -5.16 -16.16
C CYS A 217 4.79 -5.15 -16.15
N PRO A 218 4.12 -5.31 -17.31
CA PRO A 218 2.66 -5.31 -17.38
C PRO A 218 2.04 -6.64 -16.91
N ALA A 219 2.86 -7.56 -16.39
CA ALA A 219 2.45 -8.84 -15.85
C ALA A 219 3.30 -9.18 -14.63
N ALA A 220 2.85 -10.14 -13.86
CA ALA A 220 3.59 -10.74 -12.75
C ALA A 220 3.90 -12.20 -13.07
N ASP A 221 4.80 -12.77 -12.29
CA ASP A 221 4.95 -14.22 -12.21
C ASP A 221 3.91 -14.76 -11.23
N LEU A 222 3.22 -15.81 -11.63
CA LEU A 222 2.22 -16.53 -10.83
C LEU A 222 2.86 -17.65 -10.01
N TRP A 223 4.01 -18.18 -10.45
CA TRP A 223 4.82 -19.08 -9.65
C TRP A 223 5.89 -18.31 -8.88
N ALA A 224 6.03 -18.63 -7.60
CA ALA A 224 6.98 -17.95 -6.72
C ALA A 224 8.44 -18.17 -7.12
N ASN A 225 8.74 -19.30 -7.77
CA ASN A 225 10.10 -19.74 -8.11
C ASN A 225 10.49 -19.52 -9.59
N CYS A 226 9.79 -18.64 -10.33
CA CYS A 226 10.08 -18.40 -11.75
C CYS A 226 11.53 -17.94 -11.99
N ARG A 227 12.11 -17.14 -11.07
CA ARG A 227 13.48 -16.64 -11.20
C ARG A 227 14.50 -17.77 -11.06
N GLU A 228 14.29 -18.67 -10.11
CA GLU A 228 15.10 -19.86 -9.86
C GLU A 228 14.99 -20.84 -11.04
N LEU A 229 13.77 -21.08 -11.52
CA LEU A 229 13.54 -21.92 -12.71
C LEU A 229 14.21 -21.34 -13.95
N HIS A 230 14.20 -20.02 -14.13
CA HIS A 230 14.88 -19.37 -15.24
C HIS A 230 16.40 -19.44 -15.12
N ALA A 231 16.94 -19.32 -13.90
CA ALA A 231 18.37 -19.43 -13.64
C ALA A 231 18.89 -20.84 -13.98
N SER A 232 18.14 -21.88 -13.61
CA SER A 232 18.54 -23.27 -13.85
C SER A 232 18.18 -23.77 -15.25
N TRP A 233 17.02 -23.39 -15.79
CA TRP A 233 16.45 -23.97 -17.01
C TRP A 233 15.79 -22.91 -17.94
N PRO A 234 16.54 -21.91 -18.44
CA PRO A 234 15.96 -20.78 -19.16
C PRO A 234 15.29 -21.18 -20.49
N HIS A 235 15.83 -22.18 -21.19
CA HIS A 235 15.25 -22.70 -22.43
C HIS A 235 13.93 -23.46 -22.19
N TRP A 236 13.90 -24.32 -21.17
CA TRP A 236 12.71 -25.09 -20.82
C TRP A 236 11.57 -24.19 -20.32
N LEU A 237 11.90 -23.16 -19.55
CA LEU A 237 10.91 -22.24 -19.00
C LEU A 237 10.35 -21.29 -20.06
N CYS A 238 11.23 -20.64 -20.84
CA CYS A 238 10.84 -19.48 -21.65
C CYS A 238 10.92 -19.67 -23.17
N ARG A 239 11.51 -20.77 -23.66
CA ARG A 239 11.78 -20.99 -25.10
C ARG A 239 11.15 -22.25 -25.68
N THR A 240 10.21 -22.88 -24.97
CA THR A 240 9.49 -24.07 -25.47
C THR A 240 8.15 -23.67 -26.09
N ASN A 241 7.87 -24.11 -27.33
CA ASN A 241 6.62 -23.79 -28.06
C ASN A 241 5.55 -24.90 -28.01
N THR A 242 5.73 -25.92 -27.16
CA THR A 242 4.69 -26.93 -26.91
C THR A 242 3.54 -26.31 -26.09
N PRO A 243 2.34 -26.92 -26.06
CA PRO A 243 1.25 -26.46 -25.19
C PRO A 243 1.67 -26.28 -23.73
N GLN A 244 2.43 -27.23 -23.17
CA GLN A 244 2.99 -27.17 -21.82
C GLN A 244 4.02 -26.04 -21.70
N GLY A 245 4.84 -25.82 -22.73
CA GLY A 245 5.78 -24.70 -22.79
C GLY A 245 5.08 -23.33 -22.73
N ARG A 246 4.01 -23.17 -23.51
CA ARG A 246 3.18 -21.94 -23.49
C ARG A 246 2.52 -21.72 -22.13
N GLN A 247 2.09 -22.81 -21.49
CA GLN A 247 1.54 -22.75 -20.13
C GLN A 247 2.59 -22.28 -19.11
N ARG A 248 3.81 -22.85 -19.12
CA ARG A 248 4.93 -22.39 -18.26
C ARG A 248 5.23 -20.91 -18.46
N ILE A 249 5.34 -20.47 -19.72
CA ILE A 249 5.54 -19.05 -20.07
C ILE A 249 4.41 -18.18 -19.52
N SER A 250 3.17 -18.67 -19.52
CA SER A 250 2.01 -17.94 -19.00
C SER A 250 2.08 -17.74 -17.49
N PHE A 251 2.59 -18.73 -16.74
CA PHE A 251 2.80 -18.65 -15.29
C PHE A 251 4.04 -17.84 -14.91
N CYS A 252 5.10 -17.82 -15.74
CA CYS A 252 6.32 -17.05 -15.53
C CYS A 252 6.46 -15.88 -16.50
N ARG A 253 5.36 -15.17 -16.74
CA ARG A 253 5.26 -14.17 -17.80
C ARG A 253 6.22 -13.00 -17.56
N ALA A 254 6.36 -12.54 -16.33
CA ALA A 254 7.26 -11.44 -16.00
C ALA A 254 8.72 -11.86 -16.21
N THR A 255 9.13 -13.00 -15.66
CA THR A 255 10.49 -13.53 -15.86
C THR A 255 10.81 -13.78 -17.34
N CYS A 256 9.87 -14.36 -18.11
CA CYS A 256 10.13 -14.70 -19.51
C CYS A 256 10.04 -13.54 -20.50
N LYS A 257 9.21 -12.52 -20.23
CA LYS A 257 8.86 -11.49 -21.22
C LYS A 257 9.31 -10.07 -20.83
N CYS A 258 9.62 -9.80 -19.56
CA CYS A 258 9.92 -8.45 -19.10
C CYS A 258 11.42 -8.16 -18.94
N ARG A 259 12.13 -8.08 -20.07
CA ARG A 259 13.51 -7.60 -20.10
C ARG A 259 13.58 -6.10 -19.77
N ASN A 260 14.57 -5.69 -18.98
CA ASN A 260 14.82 -4.28 -18.59
C ASN A 260 13.63 -3.58 -17.89
N ARG A 261 12.77 -4.36 -17.25
CA ARG A 261 11.61 -3.89 -16.47
C ARG A 261 11.72 -4.38 -15.04
N ILE A 262 11.16 -3.61 -14.12
CA ILE A 262 11.09 -4.00 -12.72
C ILE A 262 9.93 -4.96 -12.54
N THR A 263 10.21 -6.08 -11.86
CA THR A 263 9.29 -7.19 -11.58
C THR A 263 9.30 -7.53 -10.09
#